data_AF-A0A966J5U7-F1
#
_entry.id   AF-A0A966J5U7-F1
#
_cell.length_a   1.000
_cell.length_b   1.000
_cell.length_c   1.000
_cell.angle_alpha   90.00
_cell.angle_beta   90.00
_cell.angle_gamma   90.00
#
_symmetry.space_group_name_H-M   'P 1'
#
loop_
_entity.id
_entity.type
_entity.pdbx_description
1 polymer ?
#
loop_
_entity_poly.entity_id
_entity_poly.type
_entity_poly.pdbx_seq_one_letter_code
_entity_poly.pdbx_strand_id
1 'polypeptide(L)'
;MAAQFSRYRFATVAIGCFAGGVFFASGMDWTKISWAQSTTGNRPAAVLGRGPMGTEGLNTFADIAEQVTPGVVAVNTTRSVRPRGNARGRVPQGMEDFLEQFGGPQPRQQRGEGSGFIMSSDGYIVTNNHVVADADQVSITLSDGRVFKAKVVGTDSTTDVAVVKIDARGLPTLTTGDDEKTRIGEWVLAVGNPLGLDFTVTAGIISAKGRGQEINLPNAGNFTISDF
;
A
#
# COMPACT_ATOMS: atom_id res chain seq x y z
N MET A 1 -84.39 -16.25 -3.27
CA MET A 1 -83.10 -16.14 -3.99
C MET A 1 -82.90 -14.68 -4.36
N ALA A 2 -82.03 -13.84 -3.82
CA ALA A 2 -81.14 -13.83 -2.66
C ALA A 2 -81.38 -12.49 -1.92
N ALA A 3 -81.17 -12.46 -0.60
CA ALA A 3 -81.63 -11.38 0.29
C ALA A 3 -80.92 -10.03 0.07
N GLN A 4 -81.71 -8.97 0.31
CA GLN A 4 -81.37 -7.55 0.33
C GLN A 4 -80.18 -7.20 1.23
N PHE A 5 -79.24 -6.42 0.69
CA PHE A 5 -78.50 -5.42 1.47
C PHE A 5 -78.41 -4.13 0.67
N SER A 6 -79.12 -3.09 1.14
CA SER A 6 -79.09 -1.76 0.54
C SER A 6 -77.68 -1.19 0.63
N ARG A 7 -77.06 -0.93 -0.53
CA ARG A 7 -75.71 -0.35 -0.68
C ARG A 7 -75.49 0.90 0.19
N TYR A 8 -76.57 1.63 0.50
CA TYR A 8 -76.55 2.81 1.36
C TYR A 8 -76.26 2.51 2.83
N ARG A 9 -76.64 1.33 3.35
CA ARG A 9 -76.34 0.92 4.73
C ARG A 9 -74.87 0.56 4.90
N PHE A 10 -74.26 -0.06 3.89
CA PHE A 10 -72.82 -0.32 3.88
C PHE A 10 -72.01 0.97 3.78
N ALA A 11 -72.42 1.91 2.92
CA ALA A 11 -71.73 3.18 2.77
C ALA A 11 -71.76 4.03 4.06
N THR A 12 -72.91 4.07 4.74
CA THR A 12 -73.05 4.82 6.00
C THR A 12 -72.24 4.21 7.14
N VAL A 13 -72.22 2.88 7.27
CA VAL A 13 -71.35 2.20 8.25
C VAL A 13 -69.88 2.42 7.92
N ALA A 14 -69.47 2.33 6.65
CA ALA A 14 -68.08 2.55 6.25
C ALA A 14 -67.58 3.97 6.56
N ILE A 15 -68.40 4.99 6.27
CA ILE A 15 -68.07 6.40 6.58
C ILE A 15 -68.00 6.60 8.11
N GLY A 16 -68.93 6.02 8.86
CA GLY A 16 -68.92 6.08 10.32
C GLY A 16 -67.65 5.46 10.93
N CYS A 17 -67.25 4.27 10.45
CA CYS A 17 -66.03 3.60 10.89
C CYS A 17 -64.77 4.40 10.54
N PHE A 18 -64.72 5.02 9.35
CA PHE A 18 -63.58 5.83 8.95
C PHE A 18 -63.46 7.11 9.80
N ALA A 19 -64.56 7.82 10.01
CA ALA A 19 -64.58 9.02 10.85
C ALA A 19 -64.23 8.70 12.33
N GLY A 20 -64.76 7.60 12.86
CA GLY A 20 -64.43 7.12 14.20
C GLY A 20 -62.96 6.73 14.36
N GLY A 21 -62.39 6.05 13.35
CA GLY A 21 -60.97 5.69 13.32
C GLY A 21 -60.03 6.89 13.35
N VAL A 22 -60.35 7.95 12.58
CA VAL A 22 -59.57 9.20 12.57
C VAL A 22 -59.65 9.91 13.93
N PHE A 23 -60.84 9.97 14.54
CA PHE A 23 -61.00 10.60 15.85
C PHE A 23 -60.26 9.83 16.96
N PHE A 24 -60.29 8.50 16.91
CA PHE A 24 -59.58 7.64 17.85
C PHE A 24 -58.06 7.72 17.69
N ALA A 25 -57.55 7.75 16.45
CA ALA A 25 -56.13 7.93 16.17
C ALA A 25 -55.61 9.32 16.61
N SER A 26 -56.44 10.37 16.45
CA SER A 26 -56.13 11.72 16.91
C SER A 26 -56.12 11.81 18.44
N GLY A 27 -57.07 11.15 19.12
CA GLY A 27 -57.14 11.11 20.59
C GLY A 27 -56.01 10.31 21.26
N MET A 28 -55.44 9.32 20.57
CA MET A 28 -54.31 8.53 21.06
C MET A 28 -52.93 9.08 20.68
N ASP A 29 -52.85 10.29 20.09
CA ASP A 29 -51.58 10.96 19.78
C ASP A 29 -50.67 10.15 18.82
N TRP A 30 -51.24 9.17 18.08
CA TRP A 30 -50.53 8.24 17.20
C TRP A 30 -50.14 8.83 15.84
N THR A 31 -50.58 10.06 15.54
CA THR A 31 -50.22 10.79 14.31
C THR A 31 -49.17 11.87 14.56
N LYS A 32 -48.28 11.69 15.56
CA LYS A 32 -47.08 12.53 15.66
C LYS A 32 -46.24 12.33 14.41
N ILE A 33 -46.45 13.20 13.43
CA ILE A 33 -45.49 13.47 12.37
C ILE A 33 -44.23 13.90 13.13
N SER A 34 -43.26 13.00 13.21
CA SER A 34 -41.94 13.31 13.72
C SER A 34 -41.28 14.23 12.70
N TRP A 35 -41.62 15.51 12.77
CA TRP A 35 -40.69 16.57 12.41
C TRP A 35 -39.47 16.30 13.29
N ALA A 36 -38.38 15.85 12.69
CA ALA A 36 -37.09 15.84 13.36
C ALA A 36 -36.94 17.25 13.98
N GLN A 37 -36.99 17.31 15.31
CA GLN A 37 -36.81 18.56 16.02
C GLN A 37 -35.46 19.11 15.57
N SER A 38 -35.50 20.16 14.75
CA SER A 38 -34.50 21.22 14.79
C SER A 38 -34.54 21.76 16.21
N THR A 39 -33.88 21.02 17.09
CA THR A 39 -33.57 21.47 18.43
C THR A 39 -32.53 22.54 18.17
N THR A 40 -32.97 23.79 18.06
CA THR A 40 -32.16 24.97 18.31
C THR A 40 -31.79 24.99 19.80
N GLY A 41 -31.18 23.89 20.25
CA GLY A 41 -30.34 23.88 21.42
C GLY A 41 -28.99 24.31 20.91
N ASN A 42 -28.42 25.30 21.58
CA ASN A 42 -27.06 25.78 21.43
C ASN A 42 -26.03 24.66 21.71
N ARG A 43 -26.04 23.62 20.88
CA ARG A 43 -24.86 22.82 20.62
C ARG A 43 -24.01 23.74 19.76
N PRO A 44 -22.79 24.10 20.16
CA PRO A 44 -21.86 24.57 19.16
C PRO A 44 -21.94 23.50 18.08
N ALA A 45 -22.31 23.89 16.86
CA ALA A 45 -22.00 23.06 15.73
C ALA A 45 -20.54 22.67 15.99
N ALA A 46 -20.27 21.37 16.08
CA ALA A 46 -18.92 20.95 15.84
C ALA A 46 -18.69 21.47 14.43
N VAL A 47 -18.15 22.68 14.35
CA VAL A 47 -17.19 23.06 13.34
C VAL A 47 -16.20 21.94 13.51
N LEU A 48 -16.43 20.83 12.80
CA LEU A 48 -15.36 19.98 12.35
C LEU A 48 -14.42 21.01 11.81
N GLY A 49 -13.38 21.27 12.60
CA GLY A 49 -12.39 22.25 12.24
C GLY A 49 -12.06 21.85 10.83
N ARG A 50 -12.43 22.72 9.88
CA ARG A 50 -11.64 22.85 8.69
C ARG A 50 -10.33 23.45 9.21
N GLY A 51 -9.59 22.63 9.97
CA GLY A 51 -8.16 22.77 10.09
C GLY A 51 -7.70 22.87 8.65
N PRO A 52 -6.73 23.75 8.39
CA PRO A 52 -6.36 24.05 7.03
C PRO A 52 -5.89 22.74 6.37
N MET A 53 -6.78 22.09 5.61
CA MET A 53 -6.43 21.63 4.27
C MET A 53 -6.33 22.88 3.37
N GLY A 54 -5.63 23.89 3.88
CA GLY A 54 -5.01 24.92 3.11
C GLY A 54 -3.66 24.37 2.68
N THR A 55 -3.04 25.09 1.76
CA THR A 55 -1.68 24.91 1.23
C THR A 55 -0.59 24.42 2.20
N GLU A 56 -0.76 24.49 3.52
CA GLU A 56 0.15 23.87 4.51
C GLU A 56 0.16 22.33 4.49
N GLY A 57 -0.98 21.69 4.23
CA GLY A 57 -1.06 20.22 4.09
C GLY A 57 -0.42 19.68 2.79
N LEU A 58 -0.22 20.54 1.78
CA LEU A 58 0.39 20.17 0.50
C LEU A 58 1.91 20.41 0.51
N ASN A 59 2.37 21.49 1.16
CA ASN A 59 3.79 21.74 1.36
C ASN A 59 4.42 20.71 2.31
N THR A 60 3.67 20.21 3.30
CA THR A 60 4.14 19.17 4.23
C THR A 60 4.55 17.86 3.56
N PHE A 61 3.89 17.41 2.48
CA PHE A 61 4.32 16.19 1.78
C PHE A 61 5.65 16.39 1.04
N ALA A 62 5.84 17.56 0.45
CA ALA A 62 7.10 17.92 -0.22
C ALA A 62 8.25 18.03 0.81
N ASP A 63 7.99 18.70 1.95
CA ASP A 63 8.97 18.84 3.03
C ASP A 63 9.37 17.46 3.61
N ILE A 64 8.39 16.58 3.83
CA ILE A 64 8.66 15.20 4.28
C ILE A 64 9.48 14.46 3.22
N ALA A 65 9.11 14.55 1.95
CA ALA A 65 9.83 13.91 0.86
C ALA A 65 11.30 14.38 0.78
N GLU A 66 11.54 15.69 0.87
CA GLU A 66 12.90 16.26 0.86
C GLU A 66 13.73 15.77 2.06
N GLN A 67 13.10 15.60 3.22
CA GLN A 67 13.77 15.09 4.42
C GLN A 67 14.12 13.59 4.33
N VAL A 68 13.25 12.77 3.73
CA VAL A 68 13.42 11.29 3.74
C VAL A 68 14.18 10.77 2.53
N THR A 69 14.07 11.41 1.37
CA THR A 69 14.71 10.95 0.11
C THR A 69 16.21 10.71 0.22
N PRO A 70 17.02 11.47 1.00
CA PRO A 70 18.44 11.15 1.16
C PRO A 70 18.70 9.77 1.77
N GLY A 71 17.77 9.26 2.60
CA GLY A 71 17.83 7.93 3.21
C GLY A 71 17.37 6.79 2.29
N VAL A 72 16.91 7.10 1.08
CA VAL A 72 16.40 6.12 0.10
C VAL A 72 17.44 5.92 -1.01
N VAL A 73 17.69 4.65 -1.35
CA VAL A 73 18.74 4.25 -2.29
C VAL A 73 18.19 3.39 -3.41
N ALA A 74 18.87 3.38 -4.55
CA ALA A 74 18.62 2.42 -5.62
C ALA A 74 19.41 1.13 -5.39
N VAL A 75 18.76 0.00 -5.58
CA VAL A 75 19.34 -1.33 -5.49
C VAL A 75 19.40 -1.91 -6.89
N ASN A 76 20.62 -2.07 -7.39
CA ASN A 76 20.89 -2.63 -8.71
C ASN A 76 21.53 -4.00 -8.55
N THR A 77 20.98 -4.99 -9.24
CA THR A 77 21.49 -6.36 -9.22
C THR A 77 21.83 -6.85 -10.61
N THR A 78 22.86 -7.67 -10.70
CA THR A 78 23.22 -8.36 -11.94
C THR A 78 23.29 -9.86 -11.71
N ARG A 79 22.76 -10.61 -12.69
CA ARG A 79 22.78 -12.07 -12.73
C ARG A 79 23.28 -12.52 -14.08
N SER A 80 24.31 -13.35 -14.09
CA SER A 80 24.89 -13.94 -15.28
C SER A 80 24.12 -15.20 -15.63
N VAL A 81 23.17 -15.08 -16.55
CA VAL A 81 22.44 -16.24 -17.05
C VAL A 81 23.28 -16.91 -18.13
N ARG A 82 23.90 -18.04 -17.78
CA ARG A 82 24.50 -18.93 -18.79
C ARG A 82 23.36 -19.46 -19.66
N PRO A 83 23.36 -19.23 -20.98
CA PRO A 83 22.35 -19.81 -21.85
C PRO A 83 22.36 -21.33 -21.65
N ARG A 84 21.24 -21.89 -21.19
CA ARG A 84 21.06 -23.34 -21.04
C ARG A 84 21.20 -23.95 -22.44
N GLY A 85 22.38 -24.49 -22.72
CA GLY A 85 22.69 -25.09 -24.00
C GLY A 85 21.88 -26.36 -24.21
N ASN A 86 20.92 -26.29 -25.13
CA ASN A 86 20.65 -27.35 -26.09
C ASN A 86 20.56 -26.72 -27.49
N ALA A 87 21.56 -25.90 -27.85
CA ALA A 87 21.78 -25.50 -29.25
C ALA A 87 22.41 -26.63 -30.07
N ARG A 88 22.87 -27.72 -29.45
CA ARG A 88 23.43 -28.90 -30.15
C ARG A 88 22.41 -29.72 -30.95
N GLY A 89 21.11 -29.42 -30.84
CA GLY A 89 20.06 -30.16 -31.56
C GLY A 89 19.53 -29.46 -32.82
N ARG A 90 20.01 -28.25 -33.15
CA ARG A 90 19.38 -27.41 -34.19
C ARG A 90 20.36 -26.74 -35.16
N VAL A 91 21.65 -27.03 -35.07
CA VAL A 91 22.65 -26.60 -36.05
C VAL A 91 22.80 -27.72 -37.09
N PRO A 92 22.54 -27.46 -38.39
CA PRO A 92 22.87 -28.42 -39.44
C PRO A 92 24.37 -28.73 -39.44
N GLN A 93 24.72 -30.01 -39.62
CA GLN A 93 26.12 -30.45 -39.69
C GLN A 93 26.89 -29.64 -40.75
N GLY A 94 28.02 -29.02 -40.35
CA GLY A 94 28.88 -28.18 -41.18
C GLY A 94 28.78 -26.67 -40.91
N MET A 95 27.94 -26.23 -39.96
CA MET A 95 27.78 -24.83 -39.56
C MET A 95 28.32 -24.55 -38.14
N GLU A 96 28.92 -25.54 -37.50
CA GLU A 96 29.53 -25.45 -36.17
C GLU A 96 30.73 -24.48 -36.20
N ASP A 97 31.64 -24.65 -37.16
CA ASP A 97 32.83 -23.80 -37.33
C ASP A 97 32.45 -22.34 -37.69
N PHE A 98 31.35 -22.15 -38.43
CA PHE A 98 30.83 -20.83 -38.80
C PHE A 98 30.28 -20.07 -37.57
N LEU A 99 29.57 -20.76 -36.66
CA LEU A 99 29.06 -20.16 -35.42
C LEU A 99 30.18 -19.86 -34.41
N GLU A 100 31.23 -20.68 -34.36
CA GLU A 100 32.40 -20.45 -33.50
C GLU A 100 33.21 -19.22 -33.98
N GLN A 101 33.32 -19.02 -35.30
CA GLN A 101 34.02 -17.87 -35.90
C GLN A 101 33.25 -16.54 -35.76
N PHE A 102 31.92 -16.57 -35.70
CA PHE A 102 31.06 -15.37 -35.59
C PHE A 102 30.64 -14.99 -34.15
N GLY A 103 31.20 -15.67 -33.14
CA GLY A 103 30.93 -15.37 -31.73
C GLY A 103 29.76 -16.17 -31.18
N GLY A 104 30.08 -17.29 -30.51
CA GLY A 104 29.11 -18.16 -29.85
C GLY A 104 28.21 -17.42 -28.84
N PRO A 105 27.13 -18.06 -28.37
CA PRO A 105 26.12 -17.42 -27.53
C PRO A 105 26.74 -16.81 -26.27
N GLN A 106 26.84 -15.49 -26.25
CA GLN A 106 27.38 -14.76 -25.11
C GLN A 106 26.48 -14.93 -23.88
N PRO A 107 27.04 -14.99 -22.66
CA PRO A 107 26.27 -14.96 -21.43
C PRO A 107 25.37 -13.72 -21.43
N ARG A 108 24.07 -13.91 -21.25
CA ARG A 108 23.15 -12.77 -21.09
C ARG A 108 23.18 -12.34 -19.63
N GLN A 109 23.52 -11.08 -19.39
CA GLN A 109 23.37 -10.49 -18.07
C GLN A 109 21.92 -10.03 -17.91
N GLN A 110 21.24 -10.57 -16.90
CA GLN A 110 19.96 -10.06 -16.44
C GLN A 110 20.24 -9.01 -15.37
N ARG A 111 19.53 -7.87 -15.44
CA ARG A 111 19.60 -6.80 -14.45
C ARG A 111 18.30 -6.78 -13.64
N GLY A 112 18.43 -6.56 -12.35
CA GLY A 112 17.31 -6.27 -11.45
C GLY A 112 17.47 -4.86 -10.87
N GLU A 113 16.35 -4.20 -10.64
CA GLU A 113 16.26 -2.84 -10.13
C GLU A 113 15.26 -2.82 -8.98
N GLY A 114 15.55 -2.04 -7.95
CA GLY A 114 14.74 -1.94 -6.74
C GLY A 114 15.14 -0.75 -5.89
N SER A 115 14.47 -0.60 -4.76
CA SER A 115 14.75 0.48 -3.79
C SER A 115 15.17 -0.10 -2.45
N GLY A 116 15.86 0.71 -1.65
CA GLY A 116 16.22 0.35 -0.28
C GLY A 116 16.26 1.56 0.63
N PHE A 117 16.32 1.30 1.94
CA PHE A 117 16.27 2.31 2.99
C PHE A 117 17.48 2.17 3.90
N ILE A 118 18.22 3.26 4.11
CA ILE A 118 19.39 3.29 4.99
C ILE A 118 18.92 3.33 6.44
N MET A 119 19.19 2.26 7.18
CA MET A 119 18.77 2.09 8.58
C MET A 119 19.85 2.46 9.59
N SER A 120 21.11 2.51 9.16
CA SER A 120 22.24 2.86 10.03
C SER A 120 23.29 3.68 9.30
N SER A 121 23.91 4.60 10.03
CA SER A 121 24.86 5.59 9.48
C SER A 121 26.17 4.96 9.01
N ASP A 122 26.42 3.71 9.38
CA ASP A 122 27.53 2.87 8.95
C ASP A 122 27.19 2.00 7.72
N GLY A 123 25.99 2.09 7.13
CA GLY A 123 25.69 1.52 5.82
C GLY A 123 24.85 0.25 5.78
N TYR A 124 24.10 -0.07 6.84
CA TYR A 124 23.06 -1.10 6.76
C TYR A 124 21.82 -0.56 6.03
N ILE A 125 21.39 -1.33 5.03
CA ILE A 125 20.27 -0.97 4.16
C ILE A 125 19.27 -2.13 4.15
N VAL A 126 17.99 -1.81 4.30
CA VAL A 126 16.88 -2.76 4.14
C VAL A 126 16.31 -2.64 2.74
N THR A 127 16.03 -3.77 2.10
CA THR A 127 15.39 -3.88 0.78
C THR A 127 14.55 -5.16 0.71
N ASN A 128 13.92 -5.41 -0.42
CA ASN A 128 13.19 -6.65 -0.65
C ASN A 128 14.14 -7.83 -0.91
N ASN A 129 13.80 -9.00 -0.38
CA ASN A 129 14.55 -10.23 -0.63
C ASN A 129 14.53 -10.60 -2.12
N HIS A 130 13.37 -10.51 -2.79
CA HIS A 130 13.27 -10.86 -4.21
C HIS A 130 14.16 -10.01 -5.13
N VAL A 131 14.58 -8.82 -4.69
CA VAL A 131 15.50 -7.95 -5.46
C VAL A 131 16.92 -8.53 -5.45
N VAL A 132 17.35 -9.14 -4.33
CA VAL A 132 18.74 -9.55 -4.09
C VAL A 132 18.98 -11.06 -4.06
N ALA A 133 17.94 -11.88 -3.91
CA ALA A 133 18.06 -13.33 -3.66
C ALA A 133 18.86 -14.10 -4.73
N ASP A 134 18.70 -13.72 -6.00
CA ASP A 134 19.27 -14.42 -7.17
C ASP A 134 20.42 -13.64 -7.84
N ALA A 135 20.90 -12.58 -7.19
CA ALA A 135 21.90 -11.68 -7.73
C ALA A 135 23.33 -12.22 -7.53
N ASP A 136 24.14 -12.22 -8.59
CA ASP A 136 25.58 -12.48 -8.48
C ASP A 136 26.30 -11.27 -7.85
N GLN A 137 25.82 -10.07 -8.17
CA GLN A 137 26.34 -8.82 -7.66
C GLN A 137 25.20 -7.87 -7.31
N VAL A 138 25.34 -7.22 -6.16
CA VAL A 138 24.46 -6.14 -5.70
C VAL A 138 25.29 -4.86 -5.61
N SER A 139 24.75 -3.78 -6.16
CA SER A 139 25.30 -2.43 -6.07
C SER A 139 24.22 -1.46 -5.62
N ILE A 140 24.60 -0.52 -4.77
CA ILE A 140 23.73 0.50 -4.22
C ILE A 140 24.14 1.84 -4.79
N THR A 141 23.17 2.59 -5.30
CA THR A 141 23.36 3.98 -5.72
C THR A 141 22.69 4.89 -4.69
N LEU A 142 23.47 5.78 -4.07
CA LEU A 142 22.97 6.77 -3.13
C LEU A 142 22.28 7.93 -3.86
N SER A 143 21.54 8.75 -3.12
CA SER A 143 20.87 9.96 -3.62
C SER A 143 21.82 10.99 -4.24
N ASP A 144 23.09 10.99 -3.83
CA ASP A 144 24.15 11.85 -4.37
C ASP A 144 24.88 11.25 -5.59
N GLY A 145 24.42 10.11 -6.10
CA GLY A 145 24.96 9.42 -7.27
C GLY A 145 26.18 8.54 -6.97
N ARG A 146 26.68 8.48 -5.73
CA ARG A 146 27.77 7.55 -5.39
C ARG A 146 27.28 6.10 -5.46
N VAL A 147 28.09 5.23 -6.05
CA VAL A 147 27.78 3.81 -6.23
C VAL A 147 28.71 2.95 -5.36
N PHE A 148 28.14 2.02 -4.60
CA PHE A 148 28.86 1.11 -3.72
C PHE A 148 28.53 -0.33 -4.04
N LYS A 149 29.52 -1.22 -3.99
CA LYS A 149 29.26 -2.66 -3.95
C LYS A 149 28.70 -3.03 -2.58
N ALA A 150 27.60 -3.76 -2.57
CA ALA A 150 26.97 -4.23 -1.34
C ALA A 150 27.25 -5.71 -1.09
N LYS A 151 27.24 -6.08 0.19
CA LYS A 151 27.22 -7.47 0.64
C LYS A 151 25.87 -7.77 1.26
N VAL A 152 25.29 -8.91 0.91
CA VAL A 152 24.07 -9.40 1.59
C VAL A 152 24.47 -9.87 2.99
N VAL A 153 23.86 -9.29 4.02
CA VAL A 153 24.11 -9.63 5.43
C VAL A 153 23.16 -10.74 5.86
N GLY A 154 21.91 -10.66 5.44
CA GLY A 154 20.88 -11.65 5.73
C GLY A 154 19.65 -11.43 4.87
N THR A 155 18.90 -12.49 4.66
CA THR A 155 17.63 -12.48 3.93
C THR A 155 16.59 -13.30 4.67
N ASP A 156 15.34 -12.91 4.51
CA ASP A 156 14.18 -13.67 4.94
C ASP A 156 13.20 -13.78 3.77
N SER A 157 13.09 -14.99 3.22
CA SER A 157 12.17 -15.28 2.11
C SER A 157 10.71 -15.25 2.53
N THR A 158 10.42 -15.40 3.82
CA THR A 158 9.04 -15.49 4.32
C THR A 158 8.39 -14.11 4.40
N THR A 159 9.13 -13.09 4.85
CA THR A 159 8.67 -11.69 4.89
C THR A 159 9.09 -10.88 3.67
N ASP A 160 9.83 -11.48 2.73
CA ASP A 160 10.43 -10.83 1.57
C ASP A 160 11.35 -9.64 1.94
N VAL A 161 12.08 -9.75 3.05
CA VAL A 161 13.00 -8.71 3.54
C VAL A 161 14.45 -9.15 3.42
N ALA A 162 15.34 -8.24 3.05
CA ALA A 162 16.78 -8.45 3.05
C ALA A 162 17.53 -7.26 3.65
N VAL A 163 18.65 -7.56 4.30
CA VAL A 163 19.60 -6.57 4.80
C VAL A 163 20.89 -6.69 4.00
N VAL A 164 21.33 -5.56 3.45
CA VAL A 164 22.60 -5.44 2.74
C VAL A 164 23.49 -4.38 3.41
N LYS A 165 24.80 -4.53 3.25
CA LYS A 165 25.82 -3.66 3.83
C LYS A 165 26.72 -3.07 2.76
N ILE A 166 26.88 -1.74 2.80
CA ILE A 166 27.89 -1.01 2.02
C ILE A 166 29.00 -0.48 2.91
N ASP A 167 30.17 -0.23 2.35
CA ASP A 167 31.30 0.36 3.06
C ASP A 167 31.29 1.88 2.91
N ALA A 168 30.44 2.54 3.71
CA ALA A 168 30.32 3.99 3.79
C ALA A 168 29.95 4.40 5.22
N ARG A 169 30.22 5.65 5.60
CA ARG A 169 29.96 6.19 6.93
C ARG A 169 29.33 7.58 6.83
N GLY A 170 28.62 7.98 7.89
CA GLY A 170 27.96 9.29 7.96
C GLY A 170 26.79 9.39 6.99
N LEU A 171 26.13 8.28 6.71
CA LEU A 171 24.99 8.25 5.81
C LEU A 171 23.73 8.82 6.49
N PRO A 172 22.84 9.47 5.73
CA PRO A 172 21.52 9.84 6.23
C PRO A 172 20.70 8.57 6.54
N THR A 173 20.11 8.51 7.72
CA THR A 173 19.37 7.33 8.19
C THR A 173 17.91 7.64 8.38
N LEU A 174 17.06 6.65 8.12
CA LEU A 174 15.65 6.71 8.44
C LEU A 174 15.38 6.06 9.80
N THR A 175 14.46 6.64 10.55
CA THR A 175 13.97 6.08 11.81
C THR A 175 12.75 5.22 11.56
N THR A 176 12.67 4.06 12.22
CA THR A 176 11.47 3.22 12.19
C THR A 176 10.34 3.85 12.99
N GLY A 177 9.12 3.77 12.46
CA GLY A 177 7.90 4.06 13.21
C GLY A 177 7.41 2.85 14.01
N ASP A 178 6.32 3.07 14.75
CA ASP A 178 5.56 2.03 15.47
C ASP A 178 4.26 1.78 14.70
N ASP A 179 4.18 0.61 14.06
CA ASP A 179 3.07 0.20 13.21
C ASP A 179 1.80 -0.10 14.03
N GLU A 180 1.91 -0.54 15.28
CA GLU A 180 0.75 -0.79 16.15
C GLU A 180 -0.07 0.47 16.37
N LYS A 181 0.58 1.63 16.43
CA LYS A 181 -0.05 2.95 16.63
C LYS A 181 -0.73 3.50 15.38
N THR A 182 -0.46 2.95 14.20
CA THR A 182 -1.05 3.42 12.96
C THR A 182 -2.54 3.06 12.86
N ARG A 183 -3.32 3.83 12.09
CA ARG A 183 -4.75 3.57 11.86
C ARG A 183 -5.08 3.49 10.37
N ILE A 184 -6.03 2.60 10.04
CA ILE A 184 -6.64 2.56 8.71
C ILE A 184 -7.23 3.95 8.39
N GLY A 185 -6.90 4.48 7.21
CA GLY A 185 -7.27 5.82 6.77
C GLY A 185 -6.24 6.92 7.08
N GLU A 186 -5.15 6.62 7.81
CA GLU A 186 -4.06 7.59 7.99
C GLU A 186 -3.31 7.80 6.67
N TRP A 187 -2.89 9.04 6.43
CA TRP A 187 -2.07 9.42 5.28
C TRP A 187 -0.68 8.81 5.35
N VAL A 188 -0.19 8.31 4.22
CA VAL A 188 1.16 7.76 4.05
C VAL A 188 1.78 8.25 2.76
N LEU A 189 3.12 8.26 2.75
CA LEU A 189 3.92 8.46 1.55
C LEU A 189 4.73 7.18 1.27
N ALA A 190 4.58 6.64 0.07
CA ALA A 190 5.47 5.61 -0.45
C ALA A 190 6.59 6.28 -1.25
N VAL A 191 7.85 6.02 -0.86
CA VAL A 191 9.03 6.61 -1.48
C VAL A 191 9.90 5.48 -2.06
N GLY A 192 10.34 5.65 -3.30
CA GLY A 192 11.24 4.71 -3.97
C GLY A 192 12.25 5.42 -4.87
N ASN A 193 13.32 4.71 -5.22
CA ASN A 193 14.35 5.13 -6.15
C ASN A 193 14.83 3.95 -7.01
N PRO A 194 13.98 3.35 -7.86
CA PRO A 194 14.38 2.18 -8.64
C PRO A 194 15.45 2.50 -9.70
N LEU A 195 15.47 3.73 -10.24
CA LEU A 195 16.35 4.12 -11.35
C LEU A 195 17.65 4.82 -10.90
N GLY A 196 17.80 5.15 -9.62
CA GLY A 196 18.99 5.83 -9.09
C GLY A 196 19.15 7.30 -9.49
N LEU A 197 18.24 7.85 -10.30
CA LEU A 197 18.31 9.21 -10.84
C LEU A 197 17.07 10.05 -10.52
N ASP A 198 15.91 9.40 -10.32
CA ASP A 198 14.64 10.06 -10.05
C ASP A 198 13.91 9.32 -8.93
N PHE A 199 13.64 10.02 -7.82
CA PHE A 199 12.80 9.52 -6.75
C PHE A 199 11.33 9.52 -7.19
N THR A 200 10.61 8.47 -6.81
CA THR A 200 9.15 8.44 -6.92
C THR A 200 8.55 8.56 -5.53
N VAL A 201 7.66 9.53 -5.35
CA VAL A 201 6.88 9.73 -4.12
C VAL A 201 5.41 9.62 -4.46
N THR A 202 4.70 8.71 -3.80
CA THR A 202 3.26 8.49 -3.98
C THR A 202 2.53 8.69 -2.66
N ALA A 203 1.53 9.56 -2.63
CA ALA A 203 0.68 9.75 -1.47
C ALA A 203 -0.52 8.80 -1.50
N GLY A 204 -0.89 8.28 -0.33
CA GLY A 204 -2.02 7.38 -0.17
C GLY A 204 -2.50 7.31 1.28
N ILE A 205 -3.30 6.30 1.59
CA ILE A 205 -3.76 6.02 2.95
C ILE A 205 -3.49 4.56 3.33
N ILE A 206 -3.33 4.30 4.62
CA ILE A 206 -3.32 2.93 5.16
C ILE A 206 -4.68 2.30 4.85
N SER A 207 -4.67 1.30 3.97
CA SER A 207 -5.91 0.70 3.46
C SER A 207 -6.41 -0.46 4.33
N ALA A 208 -5.50 -1.18 4.98
CA ALA A 208 -5.81 -2.29 5.89
C ALA A 208 -4.64 -2.53 6.87
N LYS A 209 -4.90 -3.28 7.94
CA LYS A 209 -3.88 -3.80 8.88
C LYS A 209 -4.09 -5.30 9.11
N GLY A 210 -3.06 -6.01 9.53
CA GLY A 210 -3.07 -7.42 9.93
C GLY A 210 -3.13 -8.42 8.78
N ARG A 211 -2.68 -8.05 7.57
CA ARG A 211 -2.65 -8.96 6.41
C ARG A 211 -1.45 -9.91 6.51
N GLY A 212 -1.44 -10.78 7.52
CA GLY A 212 -0.31 -11.66 7.77
C GLY A 212 -0.57 -12.80 8.75
N GLN A 213 -1.81 -13.02 9.19
CA GLN A 213 -2.15 -14.08 10.17
C GLN A 213 -1.82 -15.51 9.69
N GLU A 214 -1.36 -15.70 8.45
CA GLU A 214 -0.89 -16.98 7.92
C GLU A 214 0.65 -17.16 8.02
N ILE A 215 1.40 -16.13 8.45
CA ILE A 215 2.85 -16.18 8.59
C ILE A 215 3.21 -16.43 10.06
N ASN A 216 3.24 -17.70 10.47
CA ASN A 216 3.52 -18.13 11.84
C ASN A 216 5.03 -18.06 12.14
N LEU A 217 5.55 -16.88 12.48
CA LEU A 217 6.95 -16.67 12.86
C LEU A 217 7.13 -16.93 14.37
N PRO A 218 8.03 -17.84 14.80
CA PRO A 218 8.20 -18.22 16.21
C PRO A 218 8.85 -17.14 17.12
N ASN A 219 8.90 -15.88 16.71
CA ASN A 219 9.35 -14.72 17.50
C ASN A 219 8.97 -13.38 16.82
N ALA A 220 7.68 -13.16 16.58
CA ALA A 220 7.20 -11.85 16.10
C ALA A 220 7.34 -10.81 17.23
N GLY A 221 8.48 -10.10 17.26
CA GLY A 221 8.64 -8.88 18.06
C GLY A 221 8.08 -7.65 17.35
N ASN A 222 8.12 -6.48 18.02
CA ASN A 222 7.63 -5.16 17.58
C ASN A 222 8.27 -4.56 16.29
N PHE A 223 8.84 -5.38 15.40
CA PHE A 223 9.52 -4.94 14.18
C PHE A 223 9.00 -5.64 12.92
N THR A 224 7.91 -6.41 13.03
CA THR A 224 7.31 -7.09 11.87
C THR A 224 6.44 -6.12 11.08
N ILE A 225 6.66 -6.02 9.77
CA ILE A 225 5.76 -5.30 8.86
C ILE A 225 4.57 -6.22 8.55
N SER A 226 3.48 -6.10 9.31
CA SER A 226 2.24 -6.87 9.08
C SER A 226 1.21 -6.14 8.22
N ASP A 227 1.50 -4.88 7.88
CA ASP A 227 0.56 -3.93 7.30
C ASP A 227 1.16 -3.34 6.03
N PHE A 228 0.46 -3.54 4.91
CA PHE A 228 0.78 -3.03 3.58
C PHE A 228 -0.48 -2.51 2.89
#